data_AF-A0A3D3DX99-F1
#
_entry.id   AF-A0A3D3DX99-F1
#
_cell.length_a   1.000
_cell.length_b   1.000
_cell.length_c   1.000
_cell.angle_alpha   90.00
_cell.angle_beta   90.00
_cell.angle_gamma   90.00
#
_symmetry.space_group_name_H-M   'P 1'
#
loop_
_entity.id
_entity.type
_entity.pdbx_description
1 polymer ?
#
loop_
_entity_poly.entity_id
_entity_poly.type
_entity_poly.pdbx_seq_one_letter_code
_entity_poly.pdbx_strand_id
1 'polypeptide(L)'
;MPTFVIGDIHGCLKSLEALVEFVAPKKTDTLVTLGDYIDRGPSSKGVIDFLSECRNPFNLVTLKGNHEQMMENARHSEQEQYFWLANGGETTLDSFCTTNLDEINNSYWRFMAQCKLYHETDQHIIVHAGLDPKLPLDKQPKEVLLWKRIFDTEQHVSGKKLICGHTSQRSGDPLILDHAVCIDTNA
;
A
#
# COMPACT_ATOMS: atom_id res chain seq x y z
N MET A 1 -4.52 -16.66 -14.23
CA MET A 1 -3.70 -17.08 -13.07
C MET A 1 -4.22 -16.36 -11.84
N PRO A 2 -4.23 -16.99 -10.65
CA PRO A 2 -4.70 -16.35 -9.43
C PRO A 2 -3.90 -15.06 -9.12
N THR A 3 -4.62 -14.03 -8.67
CA THR A 3 -4.04 -12.81 -8.11
C THR A 3 -4.59 -12.64 -6.70
N PHE A 4 -3.71 -12.62 -5.71
CA PHE A 4 -4.05 -12.34 -4.32
C PHE A 4 -3.75 -10.88 -4.04
N VAL A 5 -4.64 -10.18 -3.33
CA VAL A 5 -4.45 -8.77 -2.98
C VAL A 5 -4.53 -8.64 -1.46
N ILE A 6 -3.55 -8.00 -0.85
CA ILE A 6 -3.48 -7.71 0.59
C ILE A 6 -3.63 -6.20 0.77
N GLY A 7 -4.51 -5.81 1.71
CA GLY A 7 -4.77 -4.44 2.14
C GLY A 7 -3.60 -3.76 2.83
N ASP A 8 -3.90 -2.63 3.45
CA ASP A 8 -2.99 -1.79 4.22
C ASP A 8 -2.39 -2.59 5.39
N ILE A 9 -1.06 -2.50 5.57
CA ILE A 9 -0.32 -3.38 6.48
C ILE A 9 0.09 -2.64 7.76
N HIS A 10 0.43 -1.36 7.68
CA HIS A 10 0.76 -0.47 8.80
C HIS A 10 1.64 -1.12 9.87
N GLY A 11 2.80 -1.66 9.48
CA GLY A 11 3.73 -2.27 10.44
C GLY A 11 3.24 -3.55 11.12
N CYS A 12 2.09 -4.12 10.75
CA CYS A 12 1.52 -5.36 11.31
C CYS A 12 2.16 -6.62 10.72
N LEU A 13 3.47 -6.82 10.96
CA LEU A 13 4.26 -7.92 10.40
C LEU A 13 3.62 -9.31 10.64
N LYS A 14 3.18 -9.60 11.87
CA LYS A 14 2.61 -10.92 12.21
C LYS A 14 1.34 -11.23 11.41
N SER A 15 0.50 -10.23 11.18
CA SER A 15 -0.72 -10.36 10.37
C SER A 15 -0.37 -10.61 8.90
N LEU A 16 0.63 -9.89 8.38
CA LEU A 16 1.14 -10.09 7.02
C LEU A 16 1.72 -11.50 6.83
N GLU A 17 2.58 -11.97 7.75
CA GLU A 17 3.14 -13.31 7.72
C GLU A 17 2.04 -14.39 7.71
N ALA A 18 1.06 -14.25 8.61
CA ALA A 18 -0.06 -15.19 8.70
C ALA A 18 -0.92 -15.20 7.42
N LEU A 19 -1.16 -14.04 6.80
CA LEU A 19 -1.90 -13.95 5.53
C LEU A 19 -1.13 -14.62 4.39
N VAL A 20 0.16 -14.34 4.26
CA VAL A 20 1.00 -14.93 3.20
C VAL A 20 1.14 -16.44 3.37
N GLU A 21 1.27 -16.93 4.61
CA GLU A 21 1.25 -18.37 4.92
C GLU A 21 -0.10 -18.99 4.55
N PHE A 22 -1.21 -18.33 4.90
CA PHE A 22 -2.55 -18.82 4.63
C PHE A 22 -2.86 -18.94 3.13
N VAL A 23 -2.54 -17.91 2.32
CA VAL A 23 -2.76 -17.98 0.87
C VAL A 23 -1.72 -18.84 0.15
N ALA A 24 -0.53 -19.01 0.72
CA ALA A 24 0.57 -19.85 0.20
C ALA A 24 0.78 -19.70 -1.34
N PRO A 25 1.08 -18.48 -1.84
CA PRO A 25 1.15 -18.21 -3.27
C PRO A 25 2.23 -19.04 -3.95
N LYS A 26 1.89 -19.63 -5.11
CA LYS A 26 2.84 -20.36 -5.94
C LYS A 26 3.64 -19.39 -6.81
N LYS A 27 4.76 -19.86 -7.37
CA LYS A 27 5.58 -19.08 -8.33
C LYS A 27 4.81 -18.53 -9.53
N THR A 28 3.72 -19.18 -9.92
CA THR A 28 2.84 -18.78 -11.04
C THR A 28 1.76 -17.78 -10.63
N ASP A 29 1.56 -17.59 -9.33
CA ASP A 29 0.55 -16.68 -8.80
C ASP A 29 1.15 -15.29 -8.62
N THR A 30 0.29 -14.27 -8.59
CA THR A 30 0.70 -12.90 -8.29
C THR A 30 0.17 -12.51 -6.93
N LEU A 31 1.04 -12.00 -6.06
CA LEU A 31 0.66 -11.36 -4.81
C LEU A 31 0.82 -9.85 -4.98
N VAL A 32 -0.24 -9.08 -4.76
CA VAL A 32 -0.24 -7.63 -4.79
C VAL A 32 -0.47 -7.10 -3.37
N THR A 33 0.39 -6.23 -2.88
CA THR A 33 0.18 -5.52 -1.62
C THR A 33 -0.13 -4.05 -1.90
N LEU A 34 -1.19 -3.51 -1.26
CA LEU A 34 -1.80 -2.24 -1.63
C LEU A 34 -1.02 -0.98 -1.19
N GLY A 35 0.08 -1.13 -0.46
CA GLY A 35 0.84 -0.02 0.11
C GLY A 35 0.56 0.15 1.60
N ASP A 36 0.93 1.30 2.16
CA ASP A 36 0.80 1.59 3.58
C ASP A 36 1.43 0.47 4.42
N TYR A 37 2.70 0.22 4.14
CA TYR A 37 3.53 -0.78 4.80
C TYR A 37 4.01 -0.31 6.17
N ILE A 38 4.17 1.01 6.28
CA ILE A 38 4.74 1.69 7.42
C ILE A 38 3.66 2.40 8.25
N ASP A 39 4.10 2.94 9.39
CA ASP A 39 3.36 3.74 10.36
C ASP A 39 2.29 2.97 11.13
N ARG A 40 1.85 3.55 12.26
CA ARG A 40 0.82 3.07 13.21
C ARG A 40 1.17 1.78 13.95
N GLY A 41 1.51 0.69 13.27
CA GLY A 41 1.91 -0.56 13.90
C GLY A 41 3.41 -0.60 14.24
N PRO A 42 3.83 -1.65 14.97
CA PRO A 42 5.12 -1.65 15.67
C PRO A 42 6.32 -2.10 14.82
N SER A 43 6.11 -2.61 13.60
CA SER A 43 7.16 -3.32 12.85
C SER A 43 7.29 -2.90 11.39
N SER A 44 7.23 -1.59 11.09
CA SER A 44 7.43 -1.04 9.74
C SER A 44 8.71 -1.57 9.06
N LYS A 45 9.85 -1.54 9.76
CA LYS A 45 11.11 -2.13 9.28
C LYS A 45 10.95 -3.61 8.92
N GLY A 46 10.35 -4.39 9.82
CA GLY A 46 10.15 -5.83 9.65
C GLY A 46 9.23 -6.18 8.46
N VAL A 47 8.19 -5.38 8.23
CA VAL A 47 7.32 -5.51 7.04
C VAL A 47 8.11 -5.33 5.75
N ILE A 48 8.93 -4.27 5.66
CA ILE A 48 9.74 -4.03 4.45
C ILE A 48 10.79 -5.12 4.25
N ASP A 49 11.44 -5.59 5.33
CA ASP A 49 12.40 -6.70 5.27
C ASP A 49 11.71 -7.96 4.72
N PHE A 50 10.56 -8.35 5.28
CA PHE A 50 9.78 -9.51 4.85
C PHE A 50 9.34 -9.43 3.37
N LEU A 51 8.79 -8.29 2.95
CA LEU A 51 8.38 -8.09 1.56
C LEU A 51 9.57 -8.11 0.60
N SER A 52 10.73 -7.62 1.03
CA SER A 52 11.95 -7.66 0.22
C SER A 52 12.43 -9.09 -0.02
N GLU A 53 12.32 -9.97 0.98
CA GLU A 53 12.64 -11.39 0.87
C GLU A 53 11.62 -12.15 -0.02
N CYS A 54 10.36 -11.74 0.03
CA CYS A 54 9.26 -12.33 -0.76
C CYS A 54 9.33 -12.06 -2.27
N ARG A 55 10.19 -11.14 -2.75
CA ARG A 55 10.34 -10.88 -4.19
C ARG A 55 10.90 -12.07 -4.99
N ASN A 56 11.62 -12.99 -4.32
CA ASN A 56 12.23 -14.17 -4.95
C ASN A 56 11.29 -15.39 -5.08
N PRO A 57 10.50 -15.78 -4.05
CA PRO A 57 9.68 -16.99 -4.10
C PRO A 57 8.45 -16.92 -5.02
N PHE A 58 7.91 -15.75 -5.31
CA PHE A 58 6.72 -15.58 -6.17
C PHE A 58 6.67 -14.17 -6.78
N ASN A 59 5.72 -13.94 -7.72
CA ASN A 59 5.55 -12.64 -8.37
C ASN A 59 4.90 -11.63 -7.41
N LEU A 60 5.71 -10.97 -6.59
CA LEU A 60 5.28 -9.92 -5.68
C LEU A 60 5.23 -8.55 -6.37
N VAL A 61 4.05 -7.94 -6.40
CA VAL A 61 3.82 -6.56 -6.79
C VAL A 61 3.57 -5.74 -5.54
N THR A 62 4.43 -4.77 -5.28
CA THR A 62 4.32 -3.81 -4.16
C THR A 62 3.79 -2.50 -4.71
N LEU A 63 2.64 -2.04 -4.21
CA LEU A 63 2.10 -0.72 -4.51
C LEU A 63 2.53 0.31 -3.47
N LYS A 64 2.59 1.58 -3.88
CA LYS A 64 2.89 2.69 -2.99
C LYS A 64 1.61 3.18 -2.33
N GLY A 65 1.62 3.33 -1.02
CA GLY A 65 0.57 4.00 -0.26
C GLY A 65 0.87 5.47 0.01
N ASN A 66 -0.09 6.18 0.60
CA ASN A 66 0.13 7.57 0.97
C ASN A 66 1.10 7.69 2.16
N HIS A 67 1.22 6.68 3.02
CA HIS A 67 2.18 6.71 4.12
C HIS A 67 3.63 6.67 3.64
N GLU A 68 3.95 5.84 2.65
CA GLU A 68 5.28 5.88 2.01
C GLU A 68 5.55 7.25 1.35
N GLN A 69 4.53 7.87 0.74
CA GLN A 69 4.67 9.21 0.17
C GLN A 69 4.92 10.29 1.23
N MET A 70 4.20 10.24 2.35
CA MET A 70 4.39 11.16 3.47
C MET A 70 5.81 11.05 4.04
N MET A 71 6.30 9.82 4.26
CA MET A 71 7.66 9.59 4.76
C MET A 71 8.73 10.08 3.76
N GLU A 72 8.52 9.91 2.45
CA GLU A 72 9.42 10.47 1.43
C GLU A 72 9.42 12.01 1.47
N ASN A 73 8.25 12.63 1.57
CA ASN A 73 8.12 14.09 1.65
C ASN A 73 8.74 14.67 2.93
N ALA A 74 8.66 13.94 4.05
CA ALA A 74 9.21 14.35 5.35
C ALA A 74 10.71 14.68 5.30
N ARG A 75 11.44 14.18 4.29
CA ARG A 75 12.86 14.49 4.07
C ARG A 75 13.11 15.88 3.49
N HIS A 76 12.06 16.58 3.05
CA HIS A 76 12.18 17.83 2.30
C HIS A 76 11.80 19.08 3.11
N SER A 77 11.04 18.95 4.20
CA SER A 77 10.74 20.06 5.10
C SER A 77 10.25 19.59 6.48
N GLU A 78 10.44 20.44 7.49
CA GLU A 78 9.90 20.20 8.84
C GLU A 78 8.37 20.12 8.86
N GLN A 79 7.69 20.84 7.96
CA GLN A 79 6.23 20.80 7.84
C GLN A 79 5.75 19.42 7.38
N GLU A 80 6.38 18.86 6.35
CA GLU A 80 6.07 17.52 5.86
C GLU A 80 6.44 16.46 6.90
N GLN A 81 7.54 16.66 7.64
CA GLN A 81 7.92 15.78 8.74
C GLN A 81 6.88 15.80 9.85
N TYR A 82 6.42 16.98 10.27
CA TYR A 82 5.35 17.10 11.25
C TYR A 82 4.06 16.45 10.76
N PHE A 83 3.69 16.65 9.49
CA PHE A 83 2.51 16.04 8.90
C PHE A 83 2.58 14.51 8.91
N TRP A 84 3.71 13.93 8.51
CA TRP A 84 3.92 12.49 8.56
C TRP A 84 3.88 11.93 9.99
N LEU A 85 4.59 12.55 10.93
CA LEU A 85 4.57 12.15 12.34
C LEU A 85 3.14 12.20 12.92
N ALA A 86 2.37 13.25 12.62
CA ALA A 86 0.97 13.35 13.04
C ALA A 86 0.06 12.23 12.49
N ASN A 87 0.53 11.46 11.50
CA ASN A 87 -0.17 10.31 10.92
C ASN A 87 0.44 8.96 11.37
N GLY A 88 1.23 8.94 12.45
CA GLY A 88 1.77 7.71 13.06
C GLY A 88 3.18 7.35 12.61
N GLY A 89 3.93 8.32 12.07
CA GLY A 89 5.32 8.14 11.67
C GLY A 89 6.28 7.79 12.82
N GLU A 90 5.93 8.11 14.07
CA GLU A 90 6.77 7.77 15.23
C GLU A 90 7.04 6.26 15.33
N THR A 91 6.05 5.41 15.08
CA THR A 91 6.24 3.95 15.21
C THR A 91 7.16 3.40 14.14
N THR A 92 7.22 4.05 12.97
CA THR A 92 8.19 3.73 11.93
C THR A 92 9.60 4.05 12.38
N LEU A 93 9.83 5.26 12.90
CA LEU A 93 11.13 5.65 13.48
C LEU A 93 11.58 4.69 14.58
N ASP A 94 10.67 4.35 15.51
CA ASP A 94 10.91 3.39 16.58
C ASP A 94 11.32 2.02 16.03
N SER A 95 10.64 1.53 14.98
CA SER A 95 10.96 0.24 14.35
C SER A 95 12.35 0.21 13.69
N PHE A 96 12.89 1.37 13.32
CA PHE A 96 14.25 1.55 12.82
C PHE A 96 15.27 1.89 13.93
N CYS A 97 14.84 1.99 15.19
CA CYS A 97 15.65 2.39 16.34
C CYS A 97 16.36 3.74 16.12
N THR A 98 15.68 4.70 15.49
CA THR A 98 16.22 6.04 15.20
C THR A 98 15.17 7.12 15.45
N THR A 99 15.60 8.37 15.51
CA THR A 99 14.71 9.56 15.48
C THR A 99 14.96 10.42 14.24
N ASN A 100 15.90 10.00 13.37
CA ASN A 100 16.35 10.75 12.22
C ASN A 100 16.22 9.91 10.94
N LEU A 101 15.48 10.42 9.96
CA LEU A 101 15.25 9.76 8.67
C LEU A 101 16.56 9.52 7.89
N ASP A 102 17.59 10.34 8.11
CA ASP A 102 18.89 10.18 7.43
C ASP A 102 19.70 8.98 7.95
N GLU A 103 19.35 8.44 9.13
CA GLU A 103 19.98 7.22 9.67
C GLU A 103 19.38 5.95 9.07
N ILE A 104 18.22 6.05 8.40
CA ILE A 104 17.58 4.91 7.74
C ILE A 104 18.36 4.54 6.48
N ASN A 105 18.74 3.26 6.39
CA ASN A 105 19.53 2.76 5.26
C ASN A 105 18.84 3.02 3.90
N ASN A 106 19.63 3.43 2.92
CA ASN A 106 19.19 3.63 1.53
C ASN A 106 18.48 2.44 0.88
N SER A 107 18.64 1.21 1.37
CA SER A 107 17.84 0.06 0.90
C SER A 107 16.34 0.25 1.10
N TYR A 108 15.90 0.82 2.22
CA TYR A 108 14.48 1.05 2.53
C TYR A 108 13.88 2.14 1.64
N TRP A 109 14.62 3.22 1.41
CA TRP A 109 14.25 4.26 0.44
C TRP A 109 14.14 3.71 -0.99
N ARG A 110 15.06 2.81 -1.40
CA ARG A 110 14.99 2.14 -2.70
C ARG A 110 13.77 1.23 -2.82
N PHE A 111 13.40 0.52 -1.76
CA PHE A 111 12.19 -0.30 -1.76
C PHE A 111 10.95 0.55 -2.04
N MET A 112 10.78 1.67 -1.32
CA MET A 112 9.65 2.59 -1.52
C MET A 112 9.65 3.22 -2.92
N ALA A 113 10.83 3.58 -3.45
CA ALA A 113 10.97 4.10 -4.80
C ALA A 113 10.62 3.09 -5.90
N GLN A 114 10.73 1.79 -5.63
CA GLN A 114 10.38 0.71 -6.57
C GLN A 114 8.90 0.30 -6.51
N CYS A 115 8.14 0.79 -5.53
CA CYS A 115 6.72 0.50 -5.42
C CYS A 115 5.96 1.12 -6.60
N LYS A 116 5.08 0.33 -7.22
CA LYS A 116 4.26 0.76 -8.36
C LYS A 116 3.08 1.60 -7.86
N LEU A 117 2.53 2.44 -8.72
CA LEU A 117 1.32 3.19 -8.37
C LEU A 117 0.03 2.39 -8.60
N TYR A 118 0.09 1.38 -9.47
CA TYR A 118 -1.04 0.52 -9.78
C TYR A 118 -0.58 -0.84 -10.32
N HIS A 119 -1.49 -1.80 -10.29
CA HIS A 119 -1.41 -3.06 -11.03
C HIS A 119 -2.71 -3.26 -11.81
N GLU A 120 -2.60 -3.74 -13.05
CA GLU A 120 -3.75 -3.96 -13.91
C GLU A 120 -3.80 -5.43 -14.34
N THR A 121 -5.01 -5.99 -14.31
CA THR A 121 -5.34 -7.32 -14.85
C THR A 121 -6.40 -7.16 -15.94
N ASP A 122 -6.84 -8.26 -16.55
CA ASP A 122 -7.92 -8.22 -17.54
C ASP A 122 -9.24 -7.70 -16.97
N GLN A 123 -9.49 -7.89 -15.67
CA GLN A 123 -10.78 -7.61 -15.03
C GLN A 123 -10.72 -6.50 -13.97
N HIS A 124 -9.53 -6.22 -13.43
CA HIS A 124 -9.36 -5.34 -12.28
C HIS A 124 -8.28 -4.29 -12.49
N ILE A 125 -8.51 -3.13 -11.87
CA ILE A 125 -7.50 -2.11 -11.63
C ILE A 125 -7.25 -2.10 -10.12
N ILE A 126 -6.00 -2.29 -9.71
CA ILE A 126 -5.59 -2.38 -8.31
C ILE A 126 -4.69 -1.18 -8.01
N VAL A 127 -5.14 -0.32 -7.08
CA VAL A 127 -4.45 0.93 -6.68
C VAL A 127 -4.57 1.07 -5.17
N HIS A 128 -3.68 1.83 -4.55
CA HIS A 128 -3.75 2.05 -3.10
C HIS A 128 -5.09 2.68 -2.67
N ALA A 129 -5.49 3.80 -3.27
CA ALA A 129 -6.68 4.54 -2.85
C ALA A 129 -7.79 4.55 -3.92
N GLY A 130 -7.72 5.43 -4.91
CA GLY A 130 -8.76 5.54 -5.94
C GLY A 130 -8.17 5.97 -7.27
N LEU A 131 -9.03 6.30 -8.23
CA LEU A 131 -8.60 6.80 -9.54
C LEU A 131 -9.60 7.80 -10.11
N ASP A 132 -9.17 8.57 -11.11
CA ASP A 132 -10.06 9.35 -11.94
C ASP A 132 -10.76 8.41 -12.94
N PRO A 133 -12.10 8.26 -12.87
CA PRO A 133 -12.81 7.30 -13.72
C PRO A 133 -12.70 7.61 -15.21
N LYS A 134 -12.36 8.85 -15.60
CA LYS A 134 -12.38 9.33 -17.00
C LYS A 134 -11.00 9.30 -17.68
N LEU A 135 -9.93 9.11 -16.91
CA LEU A 135 -8.56 9.12 -17.43
C LEU A 135 -8.02 7.70 -17.59
N PRO A 136 -7.26 7.40 -18.66
CA PRO A 136 -6.53 6.13 -18.74
C PRO A 136 -5.46 6.04 -17.65
N LEU A 137 -5.04 4.81 -17.29
CA LEU A 137 -4.16 4.54 -16.15
C LEU A 137 -2.81 5.28 -16.22
N ASP A 138 -2.25 5.45 -17.42
CA ASP A 138 -0.98 6.16 -17.65
C ASP A 138 -1.09 7.69 -17.53
N LYS A 139 -2.30 8.23 -17.34
CA LYS A 139 -2.60 9.65 -17.15
C LYS A 139 -3.18 9.97 -15.78
N GLN A 140 -3.25 9.00 -14.88
CA GLN A 140 -3.77 9.20 -13.53
C GLN A 140 -2.87 10.14 -12.72
N PRO A 141 -3.40 11.19 -12.08
CA PRO A 141 -2.63 12.00 -11.15
C PRO A 141 -2.21 11.15 -9.94
N LYS A 142 -0.93 11.20 -9.58
CA LYS A 142 -0.39 10.43 -8.46
C LYS A 142 -1.15 10.67 -7.15
N GLU A 143 -1.52 11.91 -6.88
CA GLU A 143 -2.30 12.30 -5.70
C GLU A 143 -3.64 11.56 -5.61
N VAL A 144 -4.32 11.38 -6.76
CA VAL A 144 -5.59 10.65 -6.81
C VAL A 144 -5.38 9.18 -6.49
N LEU A 145 -4.32 8.56 -7.03
CA LEU A 145 -3.99 7.16 -6.79
C LEU A 145 -3.67 6.84 -5.32
N LEU A 146 -3.16 7.84 -4.58
CA LEU A 146 -2.70 7.67 -3.20
C LEU A 146 -3.71 8.16 -2.15
N TRP A 147 -4.62 9.08 -2.48
CA TRP A 147 -5.46 9.73 -1.45
C TRP A 147 -6.96 9.71 -1.72
N LYS A 148 -7.40 9.33 -2.93
CA LYS A 148 -8.82 9.37 -3.25
C LYS A 148 -9.58 8.27 -2.49
N ARG A 149 -10.55 8.67 -1.67
CA ARG A 149 -11.38 7.73 -0.90
C ARG A 149 -12.32 6.97 -1.81
N ILE A 150 -12.59 5.71 -1.46
CA ILE A 150 -13.45 4.83 -2.26
C ILE A 150 -14.87 5.40 -2.47
N PHE A 151 -15.42 6.15 -1.50
CA PHE A 151 -16.75 6.75 -1.61
C PHE A 151 -16.87 7.81 -2.72
N ASP A 152 -15.74 8.36 -3.16
CA ASP A 152 -15.67 9.37 -4.22
C ASP A 152 -15.35 8.75 -5.60
N THR A 153 -15.33 7.42 -5.69
CA THR A 153 -15.01 6.69 -6.92
C THR A 153 -16.25 6.41 -7.75
N GLU A 154 -16.06 6.33 -9.07
CA GLU A 154 -17.08 5.94 -10.04
C GLU A 154 -16.54 4.82 -10.93
N GLN A 155 -17.39 4.23 -11.77
CA GLN A 155 -16.96 3.24 -12.74
C GLN A 155 -15.95 3.84 -13.72
N HIS A 156 -14.78 3.19 -13.82
CA HIS A 156 -13.74 3.59 -14.74
C HIS A 156 -14.14 3.34 -16.20
N VAL A 157 -13.66 4.19 -17.12
CA VAL A 157 -13.95 4.11 -18.58
C VAL A 157 -13.58 2.77 -19.23
N SER A 158 -12.66 2.00 -18.63
CA SER A 158 -12.33 0.65 -19.13
C SER A 158 -13.37 -0.42 -18.75
N GLY A 159 -14.31 -0.12 -17.86
CA GLY A 159 -15.27 -1.08 -17.31
C GLY A 159 -14.69 -2.03 -16.27
N LYS A 160 -13.37 -1.99 -16.00
CA LYS A 160 -12.70 -2.83 -15.00
C LYS A 160 -13.10 -2.42 -13.58
N LYS A 161 -13.20 -3.42 -12.69
CA LYS A 161 -13.52 -3.20 -11.27
C LYS A 161 -12.28 -2.69 -10.52
N LEU A 162 -12.47 -1.68 -9.69
CA LEU A 162 -11.44 -1.14 -8.83
C LEU A 162 -11.25 -2.02 -7.58
N ILE A 163 -10.01 -2.33 -7.21
CA ILE A 163 -9.65 -2.91 -5.92
C ILE A 163 -8.70 -1.94 -5.23
N CYS A 164 -9.00 -1.56 -3.99
CA CYS A 164 -8.21 -0.59 -3.24
C CYS A 164 -8.17 -0.86 -1.73
N GLY A 165 -7.36 -0.07 -1.04
CA GLY A 165 -7.24 0.02 0.41
C GLY A 165 -7.53 1.45 0.87
N HIS A 166 -6.65 2.01 1.71
CA HIS A 166 -6.61 3.42 2.17
C HIS A 166 -7.78 3.88 3.06
N THR A 167 -9.00 3.51 2.70
CA THR A 167 -10.21 3.89 3.42
C THR A 167 -10.59 2.78 4.39
N SER A 168 -10.02 2.83 5.59
CA SER A 168 -10.25 1.84 6.66
C SER A 168 -11.73 1.54 6.92
N GLN A 169 -12.08 0.27 6.75
CA GLN A 169 -13.39 -0.30 7.06
C GLN A 169 -13.39 -0.82 8.50
N ARG A 170 -13.81 0.04 9.44
CA ARG A 170 -13.83 -0.25 10.88
C ARG A 170 -14.72 -1.42 11.30
N SER A 171 -15.59 -1.90 10.43
CA SER A 171 -16.38 -3.13 10.66
C SER A 171 -15.50 -4.38 10.65
N GLY A 172 -14.31 -4.33 10.04
CA GLY A 172 -13.48 -5.51 9.75
C GLY A 172 -13.88 -6.23 8.45
N ASP A 173 -14.92 -5.75 7.77
CA ASP A 173 -15.41 -6.33 6.51
C ASP A 173 -15.02 -5.45 5.31
N PRO A 174 -14.69 -6.02 4.14
CA PRO A 174 -14.48 -5.24 2.93
C PRO A 174 -15.73 -4.45 2.53
N LEU A 175 -15.53 -3.23 2.02
CA LEU A 175 -16.60 -2.48 1.39
C LEU A 175 -16.74 -2.92 -0.07
N ILE A 176 -17.92 -3.39 -0.44
CA ILE A 176 -18.22 -3.86 -1.79
C ILE A 176 -19.21 -2.92 -2.46
N LEU A 177 -18.78 -2.29 -3.54
CA LEU A 177 -19.59 -1.50 -4.47
C LEU A 177 -19.67 -2.24 -5.82
N ASP A 178 -20.59 -1.83 -6.68
CA ASP A 178 -20.73 -2.44 -8.01
C ASP A 178 -19.44 -2.29 -8.84
N HIS A 179 -18.81 -1.12 -8.78
CA HIS A 179 -17.61 -0.77 -9.54
C HIS A 179 -16.29 -0.87 -8.76
N ALA A 180 -16.33 -1.05 -7.44
CA ALA A 180 -15.14 -1.00 -6.59
C ALA A 180 -15.22 -1.92 -5.35
N VAL A 181 -14.08 -2.36 -4.83
CA VAL A 181 -13.96 -3.08 -3.55
C VAL A 181 -12.82 -2.47 -2.75
N CYS A 182 -13.09 -2.04 -1.51
CA CYS A 182 -12.04 -1.64 -0.56
C CYS A 182 -11.79 -2.77 0.44
N ILE A 183 -10.53 -3.20 0.54
CA ILE A 183 -10.10 -4.31 1.39
C ILE A 183 -9.19 -3.88 2.55
N ASP A 184 -9.06 -2.58 2.81
CA ASP A 184 -8.51 -2.10 4.09
C ASP A 184 -9.54 -2.35 5.20
N THR A 185 -9.39 -3.45 5.92
CA THR A 185 -10.28 -3.90 7.00
C THR A 185 -9.79 -3.51 8.39
N ASN A 186 -8.98 -2.44 8.50
CA ASN A 186 -8.50 -1.91 9.76
C ASN A 186 -7.68 -2.93 10.59
N ALA A 187 -6.59 -3.41 9.99
CA ALA A 187 -5.63 -4.33 10.61
C ALA A 187 -5.00 -3.77 11.90
#